data_AF-A0A661YR47-F1
#
_entry.id   AF-A0A661YR47-F1
#
_cell.length_a   1.000
_cell.length_b   1.000
_cell.length_c   1.000
_cell.angle_alpha   90.00
_cell.angle_beta   90.00
_cell.angle_gamma   90.00
#
_symmetry.space_group_name_H-M   'P 1'
#
loop_
_entity.id
_entity.type
_entity.pdbx_description
1 polymer ?
#
loop_
_entity_poly.entity_id
_entity_poly.type
_entity_poly.pdbx_seq_one_letter_code
_entity_poly.pdbx_strand_id
1 'polypeptide(L)'
;MKINDLTSYLETLAPMSLQESYDNSGLLIGDAGAGINNTLICLDLTMAVLDEAISEGYDLIISHHPLIFSGLKKLTGRSETERIVIKAIKHDIAVYAIHTNLDNVYRGVNAMLCEKLGVKEAVILQPLSEKLNKLVIFCPHEHAAKVRGALFSAGAGHIGNYDNCSFNSDGYGTFRAGEGSDPFVGEEGKVHTENETRIEVIFPDHLRSNLLKALIESHPYEEVAFDIYPLKNEYLQAGAGMIGSLEKPMTEQDFMAMLKKTLGTGVIRHSAFCDRKISKVAVCGGSGSFLIGNAIASGADIFITGDVKYHQFFEAEGKMIIADAGHFETEQFTKELIYNILNEKFPTFALRISQVNTNAVHYL
;
A
#
# COMPACT_ATOMS: atom_id res chain seq x y z
N MET A 1 10.16 -17.40 14.83
CA MET A 1 9.25 -16.38 14.28
C MET A 1 8.16 -17.11 13.52
N LYS A 2 6.94 -16.59 13.45
CA LYS A 2 5.86 -17.18 12.65
C LYS A 2 5.69 -16.41 11.35
N ILE A 3 5.10 -17.06 10.34
CA ILE A 3 4.71 -16.38 9.08
C ILE A 3 3.88 -15.14 9.39
N ASN A 4 2.88 -15.27 10.26
CA ASN A 4 2.01 -14.16 10.63
C ASN A 4 2.75 -12.95 11.23
N ASP A 5 3.90 -13.14 11.87
CA ASP A 5 4.67 -12.02 12.45
C ASP A 5 5.18 -11.08 11.35
N LEU A 6 5.62 -11.64 10.21
CA LEU A 6 6.09 -10.89 9.05
C LEU A 6 4.92 -10.33 8.25
N THR A 7 3.94 -11.16 7.91
CA THR A 7 2.84 -10.76 7.03
C THR A 7 1.97 -9.70 7.68
N SER A 8 1.64 -9.83 8.98
CA SER A 8 0.89 -8.81 9.71
C SER A 8 1.62 -7.46 9.72
N TYR A 9 2.96 -7.47 9.86
CA TYR A 9 3.73 -6.23 9.80
C TYR A 9 3.70 -5.59 8.40
N LEU A 10 3.88 -6.37 7.34
CA LEU A 10 3.75 -5.88 5.97
C LEU A 10 2.36 -5.32 5.70
N GLU A 11 1.31 -5.96 6.20
CA GLU A 11 -0.07 -5.50 6.09
C GLU A 11 -0.34 -4.20 6.87
N THR A 12 0.45 -3.86 7.89
CA THR A 12 0.38 -2.53 8.52
C THR A 12 0.92 -1.41 7.63
N LEU A 13 1.83 -1.75 6.71
CA LEU A 13 2.46 -0.81 5.79
C LEU A 13 1.72 -0.72 4.46
N ALA A 14 1.26 -1.87 3.96
CA ALA A 14 0.47 -2.01 2.74
C ALA A 14 -0.82 -2.78 3.03
N PRO A 15 -1.83 -2.11 3.62
CA PRO A 15 -3.11 -2.75 3.94
C PRO A 15 -3.75 -3.43 2.74
N MET A 16 -4.28 -4.64 2.95
CA MET A 16 -4.92 -5.46 1.92
C MET A 16 -6.08 -4.77 1.21
N SER A 17 -6.75 -3.81 1.86
CA SER A 17 -7.83 -3.00 1.27
C SER A 17 -7.39 -2.04 0.17
N LEU A 18 -6.07 -1.82 0.04
CA LEU A 18 -5.47 -0.93 -0.96
C LEU A 18 -5.11 -1.66 -2.26
N GLN A 19 -5.25 -2.98 -2.30
CA GLN A 19 -5.05 -3.72 -3.53
C GLN A 19 -6.17 -3.44 -4.54
N GLU A 20 -5.85 -3.55 -5.82
CA GLU A 20 -6.81 -3.44 -6.90
C GLU A 20 -7.79 -4.62 -6.91
N SER A 21 -8.99 -4.41 -7.45
CA SER A 21 -10.05 -5.44 -7.46
C SER A 21 -9.71 -6.75 -8.17
N TYR A 22 -8.71 -6.74 -9.07
CA TYR A 22 -8.23 -7.91 -9.78
C TYR A 22 -7.01 -8.57 -9.12
N ASP A 23 -6.46 -7.93 -8.09
CA ASP A 23 -5.24 -8.38 -7.42
C ASP A 23 -5.50 -9.52 -6.44
N ASN A 24 -4.44 -10.19 -6.02
CA ASN A 24 -4.47 -11.27 -5.05
C ASN A 24 -3.22 -11.23 -4.15
N SER A 25 -3.07 -10.15 -3.39
CA SER A 25 -2.03 -10.03 -2.38
C SER A 25 -2.34 -10.92 -1.15
N GLY A 26 -1.38 -11.09 -0.24
CA GLY A 26 -1.54 -11.86 1.00
C GLY A 26 -0.86 -13.24 0.97
N LEU A 27 -1.16 -14.09 1.97
CA LEU A 27 -0.64 -15.45 2.05
C LEU A 27 -1.36 -16.35 1.03
N LEU A 28 -0.65 -16.79 0.00
CA LEU A 28 -1.17 -17.59 -1.10
C LEU A 28 -1.01 -19.10 -0.87
N ILE A 29 0.09 -19.50 -0.22
CA ILE A 29 0.42 -20.89 0.08
C ILE A 29 1.02 -20.94 1.48
N GLY A 30 0.59 -21.91 2.30
CA GLY A 30 1.15 -22.16 3.63
C GLY A 30 0.15 -21.95 4.76
N ASP A 31 0.67 -21.98 6.00
CA ASP A 31 -0.10 -21.76 7.23
C ASP A 31 0.47 -20.55 7.98
N ALA A 32 -0.34 -19.53 8.22
CA ALA A 32 0.07 -18.32 8.94
C ALA A 32 0.65 -18.62 10.34
N GLY A 33 0.24 -19.73 10.96
CA GLY A 33 0.75 -20.17 12.26
C GLY A 33 2.11 -20.86 12.23
N ALA A 34 2.60 -21.26 11.05
CA ALA A 34 3.83 -22.02 10.90
C ALA A 34 5.06 -21.20 11.31
N GLY A 35 6.03 -21.89 11.91
CA GLY A 35 7.33 -21.31 12.29
C GLY A 35 8.24 -21.17 11.07
N ILE A 36 8.97 -20.06 11.00
CA ILE A 36 9.95 -19.75 9.95
C ILE A 36 11.27 -19.30 10.56
N ASN A 37 12.35 -19.61 9.86
CA ASN A 37 13.73 -19.28 10.22
C ASN A 37 14.35 -18.31 9.22
N ASN A 38 13.91 -18.35 7.96
CA ASN A 38 14.47 -17.57 6.86
C ASN A 38 13.41 -17.28 5.78
N THR A 39 13.65 -16.22 5.01
CA THR A 39 12.74 -15.78 3.94
C THR A 39 13.51 -15.31 2.72
N LEU A 40 13.04 -15.72 1.54
CA LEU A 40 13.52 -15.26 0.25
C LEU A 40 12.57 -14.21 -0.34
N ILE A 41 13.12 -13.11 -0.85
CA ILE A 41 12.37 -12.00 -1.45
C ILE A 41 12.61 -12.00 -2.96
N CYS A 42 11.55 -11.97 -3.76
CA CYS A 42 11.62 -11.88 -5.22
C CYS A 42 10.61 -10.88 -5.80
N LEU A 43 10.76 -10.55 -7.07
CA LEU A 43 9.76 -9.79 -7.82
C LEU A 43 8.69 -10.78 -8.29
N ASP A 44 9.11 -11.72 -9.14
CA ASP A 44 8.30 -12.82 -9.64
C ASP A 44 8.70 -14.14 -8.98
N LEU A 45 7.71 -14.98 -8.66
CA LEU A 45 7.96 -16.36 -8.26
C LEU A 45 7.93 -17.28 -9.50
N THR A 46 9.12 -17.55 -10.04
CA THR A 46 9.32 -18.53 -11.13
C THR A 46 9.75 -19.90 -10.58
N MET A 47 9.77 -20.93 -11.42
CA MET A 47 10.30 -22.24 -11.01
C MET A 47 11.75 -22.15 -10.53
N ALA A 48 12.58 -21.31 -11.16
CA ALA A 48 13.98 -21.14 -10.77
C ALA A 48 14.13 -20.48 -9.38
N VAL A 49 13.26 -19.52 -9.05
CA VAL A 49 13.22 -18.91 -7.69
C VAL A 49 12.77 -19.94 -6.65
N LEU A 50 11.77 -20.76 -6.97
CA LEU A 50 11.35 -21.84 -6.08
C LEU A 50 12.47 -22.88 -5.88
N ASP A 51 13.22 -23.21 -6.93
CA ASP A 51 14.35 -24.12 -6.85
C ASP A 51 15.50 -23.56 -6.00
N GLU A 52 15.82 -22.27 -6.15
CA GLU A 52 16.72 -21.54 -5.25
C GLU A 52 16.23 -21.66 -3.80
N ALA A 53 14.95 -21.36 -3.55
CA ALA A 53 14.35 -21.42 -2.23
C ALA A 53 14.51 -22.80 -1.57
N ILE A 54 14.20 -23.87 -2.31
CA ILE A 54 14.34 -25.26 -1.84
C ILE A 54 15.80 -25.62 -1.58
N SER A 55 16.70 -25.26 -2.50
CA SER A 55 18.11 -25.67 -2.43
C SER A 55 18.85 -25.02 -1.27
N GLU A 56 18.50 -23.78 -0.93
CA GLU A 56 19.08 -23.02 0.17
C GLU A 56 18.28 -23.16 1.48
N GLY A 57 17.16 -23.88 1.45
CA GLY A 57 16.37 -24.21 2.64
C GLY A 57 15.58 -23.02 3.20
N TYR A 58 14.93 -22.23 2.34
CA TYR A 58 14.04 -21.15 2.76
C TYR A 58 12.64 -21.64 3.10
N ASP A 59 12.06 -21.13 4.19
CA ASP A 59 10.72 -21.52 4.66
C ASP A 59 9.59 -20.68 4.03
N LEU A 60 9.89 -19.44 3.64
CA LEU A 60 8.92 -18.47 3.10
C LEU A 60 9.51 -17.74 1.89
N ILE A 61 8.69 -17.56 0.85
CA ILE A 61 8.96 -16.65 -0.27
C ILE A 61 7.99 -15.46 -0.18
N ILE A 62 8.53 -14.26 -0.23
CA ILE A 62 7.76 -13.02 -0.40
C ILE A 62 7.99 -12.50 -1.83
N SER A 63 6.95 -12.52 -2.65
CA SER A 63 6.98 -11.98 -4.00
C SER A 63 6.23 -10.66 -4.08
N HIS A 64 6.67 -9.77 -4.97
CA HIS A 64 5.85 -8.61 -5.33
C HIS A 64 4.64 -9.09 -6.13
N HIS A 65 4.86 -9.77 -7.25
CA HIS A 65 3.78 -10.28 -8.09
C HIS A 65 3.17 -11.55 -7.50
N PRO A 66 1.83 -11.67 -7.44
CA PRO A 66 1.17 -12.85 -6.93
C PRO A 66 1.32 -14.02 -7.92
N LEU A 67 1.73 -15.18 -7.39
CA LEU A 67 1.80 -16.41 -8.19
C LEU A 67 0.41 -16.82 -8.70
N ILE A 68 -0.63 -16.61 -7.89
CA ILE A 68 -2.01 -16.96 -8.18
C ILE A 68 -2.79 -15.68 -8.41
N PHE A 69 -3.03 -15.29 -9.67
CA PHE A 69 -3.90 -14.14 -10.00
C PHE A 69 -5.38 -14.51 -10.13
N SER A 70 -5.67 -15.76 -10.49
CA SER A 70 -7.04 -16.25 -10.64
C SER A 70 -7.19 -17.62 -9.99
N GLY A 71 -8.38 -17.89 -9.47
CA GLY A 71 -8.65 -19.10 -8.68
C GLY A 71 -8.31 -20.39 -9.46
N LEU A 72 -7.39 -21.19 -8.90
CA LEU A 72 -7.01 -22.49 -9.45
C LEU A 72 -8.10 -23.52 -9.18
N LYS A 73 -8.79 -23.97 -10.24
CA LYS A 73 -9.87 -24.97 -10.12
C LYS A 73 -9.35 -26.42 -10.06
N LYS A 74 -8.10 -26.65 -10.48
CA LYS A 74 -7.45 -27.96 -10.55
C LYS A 74 -5.95 -27.79 -10.27
N LEU A 75 -5.34 -28.78 -9.63
CA LEU A 75 -3.89 -28.86 -9.38
C LEU A 75 -3.36 -30.15 -10.01
N THR A 76 -3.11 -30.12 -11.31
CA THR A 76 -2.63 -31.26 -12.11
C THR A 76 -1.22 -31.07 -12.65
N GLY A 77 -0.63 -29.89 -12.42
CA GLY A 77 0.68 -29.52 -12.95
C GLY A 77 0.64 -29.07 -14.42
N ARG A 78 -0.54 -28.71 -14.94
CA ARG A 78 -0.72 -28.35 -16.35
C ARG A 78 -0.06 -27.01 -16.66
N SER A 79 -0.33 -25.98 -15.86
CA SER A 79 0.32 -24.67 -15.98
C SER A 79 1.59 -24.61 -15.13
N GLU A 80 2.43 -23.62 -15.40
CA GLU A 80 3.59 -23.34 -14.55
C GLU A 80 3.17 -22.97 -13.13
N THR A 81 2.17 -22.12 -12.97
CA THR A 81 1.56 -21.78 -11.68
C THR A 81 1.16 -23.04 -10.91
N GLU A 82 0.45 -23.98 -11.52
CA GLU A 82 0.07 -25.24 -10.86
C GLU A 82 1.30 -26.05 -10.43
N ARG A 83 2.35 -26.11 -11.26
CA ARG A 83 3.58 -26.85 -10.91
C ARG A 83 4.31 -26.21 -9.75
N ILE A 84 4.43 -24.88 -9.73
CA ILE A 84 5.04 -24.13 -8.62
C ILE A 84 4.23 -24.36 -7.35
N VAL A 85 2.89 -24.24 -7.39
CA VAL A 85 2.03 -24.49 -6.23
C VAL A 85 2.21 -25.90 -5.68
N ILE A 86 2.12 -26.93 -6.54
CA ILE A 86 2.28 -28.32 -6.13
C ILE A 86 3.65 -28.55 -5.50
N LYS A 87 4.70 -27.96 -6.08
CA LYS A 87 6.07 -28.13 -5.59
C LYS A 87 6.30 -27.39 -4.28
N ALA A 88 5.84 -26.15 -4.14
CA ALA A 88 5.91 -25.39 -2.90
C ALA A 88 5.23 -26.14 -1.74
N ILE A 89 4.02 -26.66 -1.96
CA ILE A 89 3.29 -27.48 -0.97
C ILE A 89 4.08 -28.73 -0.58
N LYS A 90 4.67 -29.45 -1.55
CA LYS A 90 5.44 -30.68 -1.27
C LYS A 90 6.74 -30.45 -0.49
N HIS A 91 7.24 -29.22 -0.48
CA HIS A 91 8.47 -28.82 0.19
C HIS A 91 8.20 -27.92 1.40
N ASP A 92 6.94 -27.77 1.81
CA ASP A 92 6.52 -26.94 2.94
C ASP A 92 6.98 -25.47 2.85
N ILE A 93 7.09 -24.94 1.63
CA ILE A 93 7.45 -23.54 1.38
C ILE A 93 6.19 -22.69 1.29
N ALA A 94 6.10 -21.70 2.16
CA ALA A 94 5.03 -20.71 2.11
C ALA A 94 5.30 -19.63 1.06
N VAL A 95 4.23 -19.04 0.52
CA VAL A 95 4.29 -17.96 -0.48
C VAL A 95 3.36 -16.84 -0.07
N TYR A 96 3.90 -15.65 0.09
CA TYR A 96 3.16 -14.41 0.36
C TYR A 96 3.40 -13.41 -0.77
N ALA A 97 2.33 -12.76 -1.23
CA ALA A 97 2.39 -11.73 -2.27
C ALA A 97 2.09 -10.34 -1.70
N ILE A 98 2.80 -9.33 -2.18
CA ILE A 98 2.59 -7.93 -1.83
C ILE A 98 2.74 -7.06 -3.08
N HIS A 99 1.61 -6.82 -3.75
CA HIS A 99 1.55 -6.31 -5.11
C HIS A 99 0.99 -4.89 -5.15
N THR A 100 -0.23 -4.72 -5.68
CA THR A 100 -0.83 -3.39 -5.90
C THR A 100 -1.11 -2.64 -4.61
N ASN A 101 -1.29 -3.34 -3.48
CA ASN A 101 -1.36 -2.68 -2.17
C ASN A 101 -0.05 -1.95 -1.84
N LEU A 102 1.11 -2.49 -2.21
CA LEU A 102 2.41 -1.84 -2.03
C LEU A 102 2.69 -0.81 -3.12
N ASP A 103 2.18 -0.98 -4.34
CA ASP A 103 2.26 0.07 -5.37
C ASP A 103 1.51 1.32 -4.95
N ASN A 104 0.37 1.12 -4.29
CA ASN A 104 -0.54 2.18 -3.91
C ASN A 104 -0.11 2.93 -2.65
N VAL A 105 0.81 2.44 -1.81
CA VAL A 105 1.15 3.18 -0.57
C VAL A 105 2.17 4.28 -0.82
N TYR A 106 2.06 5.39 -0.07
CA TYR A 106 2.91 6.57 -0.20
C TYR A 106 4.42 6.30 -0.11
N ARG A 107 4.84 5.28 0.65
CA ARG A 107 6.25 4.84 0.78
C ARG A 107 6.52 3.52 0.06
N GLY A 108 5.76 3.26 -1.00
CA GLY A 108 5.74 2.01 -1.74
C GLY A 108 6.69 1.97 -2.94
N VAL A 109 6.36 1.14 -3.93
CA VAL A 109 7.17 0.91 -5.14
C VAL A 109 7.46 2.21 -5.88
N ASN A 110 6.43 3.03 -6.08
CA ASN A 110 6.57 4.30 -6.80
C ASN A 110 7.46 5.30 -6.05
N ALA A 111 7.46 5.28 -4.72
CA ALA A 111 8.32 6.13 -3.90
C ALA A 111 9.79 5.71 -4.01
N MET A 112 10.05 4.40 -3.97
CA MET A 112 11.38 3.84 -4.21
C MET A 112 11.89 4.19 -5.61
N LEU A 113 11.03 4.13 -6.63
CA LEU A 113 11.39 4.54 -8.00
C LEU A 113 11.72 6.04 -8.07
N CYS A 114 10.91 6.91 -7.44
CA CYS A 114 11.22 8.34 -7.31
C CYS A 114 12.58 8.58 -6.63
N GLU A 115 12.88 7.85 -5.55
CA GLU A 115 14.16 7.96 -4.83
C GLU A 115 15.34 7.60 -5.73
N LYS A 116 15.28 6.46 -6.44
CA LYS A 116 16.33 6.03 -7.37
C LYS A 116 16.56 7.04 -8.49
N LEU A 117 15.51 7.70 -8.96
CA LEU A 117 15.57 8.72 -10.01
C LEU A 117 15.92 10.12 -9.50
N GLY A 118 16.08 10.31 -8.17
CA GLY A 118 16.38 11.61 -7.57
C GLY A 118 15.21 12.60 -7.59
N VAL A 119 13.98 12.12 -7.79
CA VAL A 119 12.75 12.92 -7.74
C VAL A 119 12.45 13.28 -6.29
N LYS A 120 12.31 14.57 -6.01
CA LYS A 120 12.07 15.13 -4.67
C LYS A 120 10.62 15.57 -4.51
N GLU A 121 10.21 15.72 -3.26
CA GLU A 121 8.87 16.20 -2.87
C GLU A 121 7.75 15.40 -3.56
N ALA A 122 7.96 14.09 -3.70
CA ALA A 122 7.05 13.24 -4.43
C ALA A 122 5.73 13.07 -3.66
N VAL A 123 4.63 13.17 -4.40
CA VAL A 123 3.26 12.94 -3.94
C VAL A 123 2.58 11.92 -4.83
N ILE A 124 1.54 11.26 -4.32
CA ILE A 124 0.72 10.34 -5.12
C ILE A 124 0.13 11.08 -6.33
N LEU A 125 0.23 10.47 -7.52
CA LEU A 125 -0.26 11.06 -8.77
C LEU A 125 -1.79 10.96 -8.89
N GLN A 126 -2.37 9.81 -8.55
CA GLN A 126 -3.81 9.60 -8.49
C GLN A 126 -4.21 9.07 -7.11
N PRO A 127 -4.49 9.96 -6.13
CA PRO A 127 -4.95 9.54 -4.81
C PRO A 127 -6.25 8.75 -4.86
N LEU A 128 -6.40 7.78 -3.97
CA LEU A 128 -7.67 7.06 -3.81
C LEU A 128 -8.72 8.00 -3.19
N SER A 129 -9.94 7.93 -3.70
CA SER A 129 -11.11 8.59 -3.11
C SER A 129 -11.98 7.58 -2.35
N GLU A 130 -12.86 8.08 -1.47
CA GLU A 130 -13.84 7.25 -0.76
C GLU A 130 -13.23 6.14 0.11
N LYS A 131 -11.98 6.34 0.57
CA LYS A 131 -11.27 5.43 1.50
C LYS A 131 -11.20 5.97 2.93
N LEU A 132 -11.77 7.13 3.19
CA LEU A 132 -11.74 7.81 4.47
C LEU A 132 -13.14 7.90 5.06
N ASN A 133 -13.21 7.81 6.38
CA ASN A 133 -14.44 7.98 7.15
C ASN A 133 -14.21 8.99 8.27
N LYS A 134 -15.29 9.66 8.69
CA LYS A 134 -15.35 10.44 9.92
C LYS A 134 -16.05 9.61 10.99
N LEU A 135 -15.38 9.34 12.10
CA LEU A 135 -15.99 8.78 13.31
C LEU A 135 -16.38 9.93 14.22
N VAL A 136 -17.65 9.98 14.61
CA VAL A 136 -18.19 10.92 15.60
C VAL A 136 -18.64 10.11 16.80
N ILE A 137 -18.15 10.45 17.99
CA ILE A 137 -18.50 9.78 19.24
C ILE A 137 -18.90 10.81 20.30
N PHE A 138 -19.69 10.37 21.26
CA PHE A 138 -20.19 11.18 22.36
C PHE A 138 -19.77 10.52 23.68
N CYS A 139 -19.09 11.28 24.54
CA CYS A 139 -18.48 10.72 25.74
C CYS A 139 -18.58 11.72 26.91
N PRO A 140 -18.75 11.26 28.17
CA PRO A 140 -18.63 12.13 29.34
C PRO A 140 -17.33 12.94 29.31
N HIS A 141 -17.41 14.23 29.65
CA HIS A 141 -16.28 15.16 29.62
C HIS A 141 -15.00 14.62 30.27
N GLU A 142 -15.13 13.98 31.43
CA GLU A 142 -13.99 13.44 32.19
C GLU A 142 -13.29 12.28 31.49
N HIS A 143 -13.98 11.57 30.59
CA HIS A 143 -13.47 10.39 29.88
C HIS A 143 -13.03 10.68 28.45
N ALA A 144 -13.39 11.86 27.91
CA ALA A 144 -13.11 12.28 26.53
C ALA A 144 -11.61 12.17 26.17
N ALA A 145 -10.70 12.52 27.09
CA ALA A 145 -9.26 12.42 26.84
C ALA A 145 -8.77 10.97 26.69
N LYS A 146 -9.28 10.05 27.53
CA LYS A 146 -8.95 8.62 27.48
C LYS A 146 -9.41 8.00 26.16
N VAL A 147 -10.65 8.27 25.77
CA VAL A 147 -11.23 7.75 24.51
C VAL A 147 -10.47 8.28 23.30
N ARG A 148 -10.15 9.58 23.24
CA ARG A 148 -9.31 10.15 22.17
C ARG A 148 -7.96 9.45 22.08
N GLY A 149 -7.27 9.27 23.20
CA GLY A 149 -5.97 8.60 23.22
C GLY A 149 -6.03 7.17 22.68
N ALA A 150 -7.10 6.42 23.01
CA ALA A 150 -7.31 5.08 22.48
C ALA A 150 -7.55 5.08 20.95
N LEU A 151 -8.38 6.00 20.46
CA LEU A 151 -8.63 6.16 19.01
C LEU A 151 -7.36 6.52 18.24
N PHE A 152 -6.53 7.42 18.77
CA PHE A 152 -5.27 7.77 18.14
C PHE A 152 -4.27 6.62 18.15
N SER A 153 -4.19 5.86 19.24
CA SER A 153 -3.36 4.67 19.33
C SER A 153 -3.78 3.58 18.34
N ALA A 154 -5.07 3.54 17.99
CA ALA A 154 -5.64 2.68 16.97
C ALA A 154 -5.50 3.25 15.53
N GLY A 155 -4.86 4.42 15.36
CA GLY A 155 -4.49 4.99 14.06
C GLY A 155 -5.46 6.02 13.48
N ALA A 156 -6.48 6.46 14.23
CA ALA A 156 -7.31 7.59 13.79
C ALA A 156 -6.58 8.92 13.94
N GLY A 157 -7.02 9.93 13.19
CA GLY A 157 -6.52 11.30 13.31
C GLY A 157 -5.14 11.53 12.68
N HIS A 158 -4.73 10.67 11.74
CA HIS A 158 -3.52 10.90 10.95
C HIS A 158 -3.87 11.64 9.65
N ILE A 159 -3.37 12.86 9.48
CA ILE A 159 -3.63 13.73 8.32
C ILE A 159 -2.30 14.34 7.85
N GLY A 160 -1.80 13.89 6.69
CA GLY A 160 -0.50 14.33 6.19
C GLY A 160 0.61 14.00 7.19
N ASN A 161 1.34 15.02 7.66
CA ASN A 161 2.42 14.87 8.65
C ASN A 161 1.96 15.12 10.10
N TYR A 162 0.65 15.21 10.35
CA TYR A 162 0.09 15.43 11.67
C TYR A 162 -0.61 14.16 12.15
N ASP A 163 -0.41 13.82 13.42
CA ASP A 163 -1.12 12.76 14.12
C ASP A 163 -2.06 13.35 15.18
N ASN A 164 -2.79 12.48 15.90
CA ASN A 164 -3.67 12.87 17.01
C ASN A 164 -4.71 13.96 16.67
N CYS A 165 -5.11 14.07 15.40
CA CYS A 165 -6.04 15.09 14.94
C CYS A 165 -7.48 14.73 15.32
N SER A 166 -8.12 15.60 16.11
CA SER A 166 -9.56 15.51 16.44
C SER A 166 -10.17 16.90 16.51
N PHE A 167 -11.49 16.98 16.33
CA PHE A 167 -12.28 18.16 16.70
C PHE A 167 -13.20 17.80 17.86
N ASN A 168 -13.42 18.74 18.77
CA ASN A 168 -14.19 18.52 19.98
C ASN A 168 -15.20 19.66 20.16
N SER A 169 -16.43 19.31 20.52
CA SER A 169 -17.47 20.28 20.90
C SER A 169 -18.18 19.77 22.12
N ASP A 170 -18.42 20.65 23.08
CA ASP A 170 -19.16 20.34 24.28
C ASP A 170 -20.66 20.52 24.06
N GLY A 171 -21.45 19.68 24.70
CA GLY A 171 -22.90 19.71 24.67
C GLY A 171 -23.49 18.86 25.77
N TYR A 172 -24.76 18.51 25.61
CA TYR A 172 -25.43 17.58 26.51
C TYR A 172 -26.17 16.51 25.70
N GLY A 173 -26.05 15.27 26.15
CA GLY A 173 -26.85 14.15 25.69
C GLY A 173 -28.09 13.99 26.56
N THR A 174 -29.16 13.44 26.00
CA THR A 174 -30.34 13.03 26.77
C THR A 174 -30.71 11.61 26.42
N PHE A 175 -30.98 10.80 27.43
CA PHE A 175 -31.42 9.43 27.24
C PHE A 175 -32.32 8.98 28.40
N ARG A 176 -33.04 7.88 28.19
CA ARG A 176 -33.81 7.22 29.25
C ARG A 176 -33.41 5.75 29.27
N ALA A 177 -32.80 5.32 30.37
CA ALA A 177 -32.46 3.93 30.62
C ALA A 177 -33.74 3.06 30.60
N GLY A 178 -33.74 2.01 29.77
CA GLY A 178 -34.84 1.07 29.65
C GLY A 178 -34.78 -0.05 30.70
N GLU A 179 -35.83 -0.86 30.79
CA GLU A 179 -35.87 -1.98 31.74
C GLU A 179 -34.70 -2.95 31.51
N GLY A 180 -33.94 -3.24 32.56
CA GLY A 180 -32.80 -4.16 32.53
C GLY A 180 -31.47 -3.55 32.03
N SER A 181 -31.36 -2.22 31.95
CA SER A 181 -30.09 -1.54 31.65
C SER A 181 -29.25 -1.27 32.92
N ASP A 182 -27.93 -1.26 32.79
CA ASP A 182 -26.98 -0.87 33.84
C ASP A 182 -26.25 0.43 33.45
N PRO A 183 -26.94 1.59 33.50
CA PRO A 183 -26.39 2.83 32.97
C PRO A 183 -25.22 3.31 33.83
N PHE A 184 -24.11 3.68 33.18
CA PHE A 184 -22.96 4.29 33.84
C PHE A 184 -23.34 5.59 34.61
N VAL A 185 -24.31 6.35 34.09
CA VAL A 185 -24.92 7.53 34.72
C VAL A 185 -26.43 7.57 34.45
N GLY A 186 -27.20 8.09 35.40
CA GLY A 186 -28.68 8.17 35.32
C GLY A 186 -29.39 7.04 36.07
N GLU A 187 -30.72 7.02 35.99
CA GLU A 187 -31.59 6.04 36.67
C GLU A 187 -32.57 5.38 35.68
N GLU A 188 -32.85 4.09 35.88
CA GLU A 188 -33.81 3.34 35.07
C GLU A 188 -35.19 4.03 35.03
N GLY A 189 -35.77 4.12 33.83
CA GLY A 189 -37.09 4.71 33.61
C GLY A 189 -37.15 6.23 33.69
N LYS A 190 -36.06 6.93 34.04
CA LYS A 190 -36.00 8.40 34.10
C LYS A 190 -35.18 8.98 32.96
N VAL A 191 -35.61 10.12 32.43
CA VAL A 191 -34.80 10.88 31.47
C VAL A 191 -33.63 11.50 32.22
N HIS A 192 -32.43 11.19 31.78
CA HIS A 192 -31.17 11.74 32.27
C HIS A 192 -30.60 12.71 31.23
N THR A 193 -29.93 13.75 31.72
CA THR A 193 -29.17 14.70 30.91
C THR A 193 -27.73 14.66 31.39
N GLU A 194 -26.80 14.36 30.50
CA GLU A 194 -25.37 14.26 30.81
C GLU A 194 -24.57 15.29 30.01
N ASN A 195 -23.54 15.87 30.63
CA ASN A 195 -22.60 16.73 29.90
C ASN A 195 -21.63 15.84 29.11
N GLU A 196 -21.59 16.04 27.81
CA GLU A 196 -20.81 15.21 26.90
C GLU A 196 -19.94 16.04 25.98
N THR A 197 -18.78 15.49 25.65
CA THR A 197 -17.93 15.96 24.56
C THR A 197 -18.26 15.14 23.31
N ARG A 198 -18.68 15.82 22.25
CA ARG A 198 -18.72 15.28 20.89
C ARG A 198 -17.30 15.33 20.32
N ILE A 199 -16.72 14.17 20.05
CA ILE A 199 -15.37 14.00 19.51
C ILE A 199 -15.48 13.52 18.07
N GLU A 200 -14.74 14.15 17.17
CA GLU A 200 -14.70 13.73 15.77
C GLU A 200 -13.28 13.48 15.27
N VAL A 201 -13.05 12.30 14.69
CA VAL A 201 -11.75 11.90 14.13
C VAL A 201 -11.93 11.35 12.72
N ILE A 202 -10.93 11.56 11.87
CA ILE A 202 -10.88 10.95 10.52
C ILE A 202 -10.06 9.65 10.58
N PHE A 203 -10.42 8.65 9.79
CA PHE A 203 -9.65 7.41 9.71
C PHE A 203 -9.82 6.72 8.35
N PRO A 204 -8.81 5.97 7.88
CA PRO A 204 -8.94 5.06 6.74
C PRO A 204 -9.88 3.88 7.02
N ASP A 205 -10.69 3.48 6.05
CA ASP A 205 -11.71 2.43 6.21
C ASP A 205 -11.17 1.10 6.75
N HIS A 206 -9.96 0.70 6.36
CA HIS A 206 -9.33 -0.54 6.83
C HIS A 206 -9.05 -0.58 8.34
N LEU A 207 -8.97 0.59 9.00
CA LEU A 207 -8.80 0.66 10.46
C LEU A 207 -10.13 0.54 11.23
N ARG A 208 -11.28 0.48 10.54
CA ARG A 208 -12.60 0.51 11.16
C ARG A 208 -12.77 -0.51 12.29
N SER A 209 -12.45 -1.78 12.05
CA SER A 209 -12.67 -2.83 13.05
C SER A 209 -11.81 -2.61 14.29
N ASN A 210 -10.53 -2.29 14.11
CA ASN A 210 -9.61 -2.00 15.21
C ASN A 210 -10.02 -0.75 15.99
N LEU A 211 -10.48 0.29 15.29
CA LEU A 211 -10.95 1.53 15.91
C LEU A 211 -12.22 1.34 16.72
N LEU A 212 -13.20 0.60 16.20
CA LEU A 212 -14.43 0.33 16.93
C LEU A 212 -14.17 -0.52 18.17
N LYS A 213 -13.26 -1.50 18.08
CA LYS A 213 -12.81 -2.25 19.25
C LYS A 213 -12.18 -1.33 20.30
N ALA A 214 -11.22 -0.49 19.90
CA ALA A 214 -10.55 0.46 20.80
C ALA A 214 -11.52 1.48 21.42
N LEU A 215 -12.52 1.93 20.65
CA LEU A 215 -13.60 2.78 21.13
C LEU A 215 -14.37 2.09 22.25
N ILE A 216 -14.94 0.91 21.98
CA ILE A 216 -15.78 0.16 22.93
C ILE A 216 -15.00 -0.17 24.21
N GLU A 217 -13.75 -0.62 24.09
CA GLU A 217 -12.93 -0.99 25.26
C GLU A 217 -12.51 0.22 26.13
N SER A 218 -12.44 1.42 25.54
CA SER A 218 -11.99 2.62 26.25
C SER A 218 -13.14 3.47 26.81
N HIS A 219 -14.34 3.33 26.24
CA HIS A 219 -15.53 4.12 26.59
C HIS A 219 -16.12 3.71 27.95
N PRO A 220 -16.63 4.65 28.76
CA PRO A 220 -17.22 4.33 30.07
C PRO A 220 -18.62 3.69 29.98
N TYR A 221 -19.37 3.97 28.91
CA TYR A 221 -20.71 3.40 28.72
C TYR A 221 -20.65 1.96 28.19
N GLU A 222 -21.59 1.14 28.65
CA GLU A 222 -21.82 -0.21 28.13
C GLU A 222 -22.20 -0.18 26.64
N GLU A 223 -23.15 0.67 26.28
CA GLU A 223 -23.59 0.89 24.90
C GLU A 223 -23.08 2.23 24.39
N VAL A 224 -22.14 2.19 23.44
CA VAL A 224 -21.47 3.39 22.92
C VAL A 224 -22.22 3.94 21.72
N ALA A 225 -22.72 5.18 21.84
CA ALA A 225 -23.29 5.91 20.71
C ALA A 225 -22.19 6.49 19.82
N PHE A 226 -22.20 6.14 18.54
CA PHE A 226 -21.29 6.69 17.54
C PHE A 226 -21.89 6.69 16.14
N ASP A 227 -21.38 7.58 15.29
CA ASP A 227 -21.71 7.68 13.87
C ASP A 227 -20.46 7.53 13.01
N ILE A 228 -20.62 6.89 11.85
CA ILE A 228 -19.58 6.83 10.82
C ILE A 228 -20.11 7.48 9.55
N TYR A 229 -19.44 8.54 9.10
CA TYR A 229 -19.76 9.23 7.86
C TYR A 229 -18.71 8.91 6.79
N PRO A 230 -19.10 8.37 5.62
CA PRO A 230 -18.17 8.20 4.51
C PRO A 230 -17.75 9.58 3.98
N LEU A 231 -16.46 9.73 3.69
CA LEU A 231 -15.90 10.98 3.17
C LEU A 231 -15.46 10.81 1.72
N LYS A 232 -15.74 11.83 0.91
CA LYS A 232 -15.24 11.93 -0.47
C LYS A 232 -13.81 12.48 -0.57
N ASN A 233 -13.20 12.80 0.58
CA ASN A 233 -11.83 13.29 0.65
C ASN A 233 -10.87 12.30 -0.02
N GLU A 234 -9.89 12.84 -0.72
CA GLU A 234 -8.77 12.06 -1.23
C GLU A 234 -7.89 11.57 -0.09
N TYR A 235 -7.48 10.31 -0.18
CA TYR A 235 -6.55 9.70 0.76
C TYR A 235 -5.12 9.87 0.22
N LEU A 236 -4.47 10.98 0.58
CA LEU A 236 -3.15 11.33 0.06
C LEU A 236 -2.00 10.36 0.44
N GLN A 237 -2.27 9.39 1.31
CA GLN A 237 -1.29 8.35 1.68
C GLN A 237 -1.43 7.08 0.84
N ALA A 238 -2.44 7.00 -0.04
CA ALA A 238 -2.59 5.89 -0.95
C ALA A 238 -3.17 6.26 -2.32
N GLY A 239 -2.63 5.66 -3.37
CA GLY A 239 -3.10 5.75 -4.75
C GLY A 239 -2.00 5.47 -5.76
N ALA A 240 -2.34 5.54 -7.03
CA ALA A 240 -1.50 5.04 -8.09
C ALA A 240 -0.50 6.10 -8.59
N GLY A 241 0.73 5.65 -8.83
CA GLY A 241 1.83 6.47 -9.34
C GLY A 241 2.26 7.60 -8.40
N MET A 242 3.35 8.27 -8.76
CA MET A 242 3.84 9.44 -8.04
C MET A 242 4.31 10.53 -8.99
N ILE A 243 4.30 11.76 -8.52
CA ILE A 243 4.87 12.91 -9.22
C ILE A 243 5.66 13.77 -8.25
N GLY A 244 6.81 14.27 -8.71
CA GLY A 244 7.63 15.21 -7.95
C GLY A 244 8.52 16.01 -8.88
N SER A 245 9.53 16.66 -8.30
CA SER A 245 10.45 17.53 -9.06
C SER A 245 11.90 17.13 -8.89
N LEU A 246 12.68 17.30 -9.95
CA LEU A 246 14.14 17.21 -9.89
C LEU A 246 14.69 18.45 -9.16
N GLU A 247 15.79 18.27 -8.41
CA GLU A 247 16.48 19.39 -7.76
C GLU A 247 17.02 20.40 -8.79
N LYS A 248 17.47 19.93 -9.95
CA LYS A 248 17.96 20.75 -11.05
C LYS A 248 17.35 20.27 -12.37
N PRO A 249 16.64 21.13 -13.11
CA PRO A 249 16.11 20.77 -14.42
C PRO A 249 17.22 20.39 -15.40
N MET A 250 17.01 19.34 -16.18
CA MET A 250 17.98 18.83 -17.17
C MET A 250 17.36 18.75 -18.57
N THR A 251 18.20 18.55 -19.59
CA THR A 251 17.71 18.35 -20.96
C THR A 251 17.01 16.99 -21.07
N GLU A 252 16.15 16.83 -22.08
CA GLU A 252 15.46 15.55 -22.33
C GLU A 252 16.46 14.42 -22.62
N GLN A 253 17.53 14.71 -23.36
CA GLN A 253 18.58 13.75 -23.67
C GLN A 253 19.36 13.32 -22.42
N ASP A 254 19.78 14.27 -21.58
CA ASP A 254 20.51 13.97 -20.35
C ASP A 254 19.63 13.16 -19.38
N PHE A 255 18.34 13.51 -19.29
CA PHE A 255 17.39 12.78 -18.47
C PHE A 255 17.20 11.34 -18.96
N MET A 256 17.01 11.13 -20.27
CA MET A 256 16.86 9.78 -20.83
C MET A 256 18.12 8.93 -20.62
N ALA A 257 19.31 9.54 -20.71
CA ALA A 257 20.56 8.85 -20.41
C ALA A 257 20.67 8.48 -18.92
N MET A 258 20.28 9.39 -18.02
CA MET A 258 20.20 9.12 -16.58
C MET A 258 19.20 8.00 -16.29
N LEU A 259 17.98 8.09 -16.82
CA LEU A 259 16.92 7.10 -16.66
C LEU A 259 17.40 5.72 -17.11
N LYS A 260 17.99 5.63 -18.30
CA LYS A 260 18.53 4.39 -18.86
C LYS A 260 19.58 3.77 -17.95
N LYS A 261 20.50 4.59 -17.45
CA LYS A 261 21.58 4.15 -16.56
C LYS A 261 21.06 3.70 -15.21
N THR A 262 20.16 4.47 -14.59
CA THR A 262 19.61 4.20 -13.26
C THR A 262 18.79 2.92 -13.24
N LEU A 263 17.97 2.69 -14.27
CA LEU A 263 17.17 1.47 -14.38
C LEU A 263 17.92 0.29 -14.99
N GLY A 264 19.13 0.51 -15.52
CA GLY A 264 19.89 -0.54 -16.20
C GLY A 264 19.18 -1.10 -17.45
N THR A 265 18.26 -0.34 -18.05
CA THR A 265 17.45 -0.81 -19.19
C THR A 265 18.24 -0.74 -20.50
N GLY A 266 18.04 -1.74 -21.37
CA GLY A 266 18.69 -1.81 -22.69
C GLY A 266 18.16 -0.76 -23.66
N VAL A 267 16.88 -0.39 -23.55
CA VAL A 267 16.18 0.54 -24.45
C VAL A 267 15.10 1.28 -23.69
N ILE A 268 14.84 2.53 -24.08
CA ILE A 268 13.66 3.29 -23.63
C ILE A 268 12.85 3.59 -24.89
N ARG A 269 11.60 3.13 -24.94
CA ARG A 269 10.67 3.55 -26.00
C ARG A 269 9.98 4.81 -25.52
N HIS A 270 9.96 5.86 -26.33
CA HIS A 270 9.38 7.12 -25.89
C HIS A 270 8.59 7.82 -26.99
N SER A 271 7.64 8.67 -26.58
CA SER A 271 6.99 9.63 -27.48
C SER A 271 8.00 10.69 -27.95
N ALA A 272 7.62 11.51 -28.92
CA ALA A 272 8.47 12.62 -29.36
C ALA A 272 8.90 13.51 -28.18
N PHE A 273 10.13 14.00 -28.28
CA PHE A 273 10.65 15.05 -27.41
C PHE A 273 9.83 16.34 -27.55
N CYS A 274 9.77 17.11 -26.47
CA CYS A 274 9.01 18.35 -26.38
C CYS A 274 9.93 19.58 -26.49
N ASP A 275 11.25 19.40 -26.66
CA ASP A 275 12.28 20.43 -26.80
C ASP A 275 12.30 21.42 -25.61
N ARG A 276 12.06 20.89 -24.40
CA ARG A 276 12.07 21.65 -23.14
C ARG A 276 12.90 20.94 -22.08
N LYS A 277 13.13 21.61 -20.94
CA LYS A 277 13.80 20.96 -19.81
C LYS A 277 12.82 20.07 -19.05
N ILE A 278 13.31 18.95 -18.52
CA ILE A 278 12.58 18.11 -17.59
C ILE A 278 12.85 18.62 -16.17
N SER A 279 11.77 18.98 -15.47
CA SER A 279 11.77 19.36 -14.07
C SER A 279 10.76 18.53 -13.26
N LYS A 280 9.53 18.36 -13.75
CA LYS A 280 8.49 17.56 -13.11
C LYS A 280 8.44 16.16 -13.72
N VAL A 281 8.56 15.15 -12.86
CA VAL A 281 8.65 13.74 -13.27
C VAL A 281 7.50 12.99 -12.62
N ALA A 282 6.65 12.38 -13.44
CA ALA A 282 5.66 11.42 -13.00
C ALA A 282 6.16 9.99 -13.25
N VAL A 283 5.86 9.07 -12.35
CA VAL A 283 6.26 7.66 -12.43
C VAL A 283 5.11 6.74 -12.07
N CYS A 284 5.07 5.57 -12.69
CA CYS A 284 4.30 4.43 -12.25
C CYS A 284 5.09 3.16 -12.60
N GLY A 285 5.54 2.41 -11.59
CA GLY A 285 6.12 1.08 -11.79
C GLY A 285 5.17 0.16 -12.57
N GLY A 286 5.73 -0.77 -13.33
CA GLY A 286 4.95 -1.76 -14.07
C GLY A 286 4.09 -1.14 -15.16
N SER A 287 2.83 -1.57 -15.28
CA SER A 287 1.91 -1.14 -16.34
C SER A 287 1.05 0.06 -15.94
N GLY A 288 1.60 1.27 -16.03
CA GLY A 288 0.98 2.52 -15.58
C GLY A 288 0.27 3.36 -16.65
N SER A 289 0.06 2.85 -17.86
CA SER A 289 -0.47 3.66 -18.97
C SER A 289 -1.87 4.26 -18.72
N PHE A 290 -2.63 3.76 -17.74
CA PHE A 290 -3.91 4.35 -17.33
C PHE A 290 -3.76 5.72 -16.65
N LEU A 291 -2.55 6.08 -16.22
CA LEU A 291 -2.22 7.35 -15.56
C LEU A 291 -1.72 8.44 -16.50
N ILE A 292 -1.66 8.20 -17.82
CA ILE A 292 -1.17 9.20 -18.79
C ILE A 292 -1.98 10.51 -18.66
N GLY A 293 -3.31 10.41 -18.59
CA GLY A 293 -4.17 11.58 -18.41
C GLY A 293 -3.90 12.33 -17.11
N ASN A 294 -3.69 11.62 -15.99
CA ASN A 294 -3.33 12.21 -14.71
C ASN A 294 -1.98 12.92 -14.77
N ALA A 295 -0.95 12.30 -15.35
CA ALA A 295 0.37 12.88 -15.48
C ALA A 295 0.35 14.18 -16.30
N ILE A 296 -0.41 14.20 -17.40
CA ILE A 296 -0.64 15.42 -18.20
C ILE A 296 -1.36 16.49 -17.36
N ALA A 297 -2.43 16.13 -16.66
CA ALA A 297 -3.21 17.06 -15.84
C ALA A 297 -2.39 17.68 -14.69
N SER A 298 -1.46 16.91 -14.11
CA SER A 298 -0.52 17.38 -13.08
C SER A 298 0.65 18.21 -13.64
N GLY A 299 0.73 18.35 -14.96
CA GLY A 299 1.77 19.11 -15.65
C GLY A 299 3.15 18.47 -15.57
N ALA A 300 3.23 17.14 -15.61
CA ALA A 300 4.50 16.44 -15.70
C ALA A 300 5.21 16.76 -17.04
N ASP A 301 6.53 16.88 -16.99
CA ASP A 301 7.34 17.05 -18.20
C ASP A 301 7.56 15.70 -18.89
N ILE A 302 7.65 14.64 -18.09
CA ILE A 302 7.81 13.24 -18.49
C ILE A 302 7.01 12.31 -17.56
N PHE A 303 6.42 11.26 -18.13
CA PHE A 303 5.83 10.13 -17.41
C PHE A 303 6.59 8.85 -17.72
N ILE A 304 7.07 8.18 -16.67
CA ILE A 304 7.88 6.97 -16.75
C ILE A 304 7.05 5.79 -16.29
N THR A 305 6.94 4.77 -17.13
CA THR A 305 6.25 3.52 -16.80
C THR A 305 6.75 2.37 -17.68
N GLY A 306 6.13 1.21 -17.60
CA GLY A 306 6.30 0.07 -18.50
C GLY A 306 5.02 -0.23 -19.29
N ASP A 307 5.13 -1.18 -20.23
CA ASP A 307 4.03 -1.76 -21.00
C ASP A 307 3.14 -0.77 -21.76
N VAL A 308 3.72 0.31 -22.27
CA VAL A 308 2.99 1.31 -23.06
C VAL A 308 2.68 0.75 -24.45
N LYS A 309 1.39 0.74 -24.81
CA LYS A 309 0.95 0.27 -26.13
C LYS A 309 1.14 1.37 -27.18
N TYR A 310 1.30 0.95 -28.44
CA TYR A 310 1.59 1.85 -29.57
C TYR A 310 0.70 3.10 -29.62
N HIS A 311 -0.62 2.95 -29.49
CA HIS A 311 -1.54 4.08 -29.59
C HIS A 311 -1.49 5.04 -28.38
N GLN A 312 -1.01 4.58 -27.23
CA GLN A 312 -0.94 5.40 -26.02
C GLN A 312 0.18 6.43 -26.11
N PHE A 313 1.23 6.19 -26.92
CA PHE A 313 2.26 7.19 -27.18
C PHE A 313 1.73 8.47 -27.87
N PHE A 314 0.59 8.39 -28.57
CA PHE A 314 -0.02 9.57 -29.20
C PHE A 314 -0.72 10.48 -28.18
N GLU A 315 -1.11 9.96 -27.01
CA GLU A 315 -1.81 10.73 -25.95
C GLU A 315 -0.92 11.83 -25.34
N ALA A 316 0.40 11.72 -25.51
CA ALA A 316 1.38 12.74 -25.12
C ALA A 316 1.09 14.12 -25.73
N GLU A 317 0.67 14.17 -27.01
CA GLU A 317 0.32 15.38 -27.77
C GLU A 317 1.31 16.57 -27.61
N GLY A 318 2.61 16.31 -27.42
CA GLY A 318 3.61 17.35 -27.18
C GLY A 318 3.48 18.09 -25.82
N LYS A 319 2.59 17.63 -24.94
CA LYS A 319 2.36 18.18 -23.60
C LYS A 319 3.28 17.58 -22.55
N MET A 320 3.83 16.39 -22.82
CA MET A 320 4.64 15.55 -21.94
C MET A 320 5.38 14.49 -22.77
N ILE A 321 6.52 14.01 -22.30
CA ILE A 321 7.13 12.79 -22.85
C ILE A 321 6.54 11.57 -22.13
N ILE A 322 6.09 10.56 -22.87
CA ILE A 322 5.81 9.23 -22.33
C ILE A 322 7.07 8.39 -22.55
N ALA A 323 7.63 7.82 -21.48
CA ALA A 323 8.79 6.96 -21.51
C ALA A 323 8.42 5.57 -20.97
N ASP A 324 8.39 4.60 -21.87
CA ASP A 324 8.34 3.19 -21.54
C ASP A 324 9.76 2.68 -21.29
N ALA A 325 10.08 2.49 -20.01
CA ALA A 325 11.38 2.06 -19.54
C ALA A 325 11.46 0.56 -19.21
N GLY A 326 10.38 -0.19 -19.45
CA GLY A 326 10.25 -1.61 -19.13
C GLY A 326 9.57 -1.89 -17.78
N HIS A 327 8.77 -2.96 -17.75
CA HIS A 327 8.00 -3.37 -16.57
C HIS A 327 8.94 -3.81 -15.44
N PHE A 328 9.78 -4.81 -15.72
CA PHE A 328 10.76 -5.33 -14.75
C PHE A 328 11.70 -4.22 -14.27
N GLU A 329 12.19 -3.38 -15.18
CA GLU A 329 13.19 -2.36 -14.88
C GLU A 329 12.67 -1.27 -13.94
N THR A 330 11.39 -0.93 -14.04
CA THR A 330 10.77 0.07 -13.16
C THR A 330 10.39 -0.49 -11.78
N GLU A 331 10.31 -1.81 -11.62
CA GLU A 331 9.92 -2.47 -10.36
C GLU A 331 11.04 -3.28 -9.70
N GLN A 332 12.20 -3.47 -10.34
CA GLN A 332 13.29 -4.30 -9.83
C GLN A 332 13.75 -3.92 -8.40
N PHE A 333 13.54 -2.66 -8.01
CA PHE A 333 13.88 -2.14 -6.68
C PHE A 333 12.90 -2.55 -5.58
N THR A 334 11.74 -3.12 -5.92
CA THR A 334 10.75 -3.58 -4.94
C THR A 334 11.31 -4.66 -4.02
N LYS A 335 12.21 -5.52 -4.53
CA LYS A 335 12.92 -6.51 -3.70
C LYS A 335 13.76 -5.84 -2.60
N GLU A 336 14.44 -4.76 -2.94
CA GLU A 336 15.25 -3.96 -2.00
C GLU A 336 14.36 -3.22 -1.00
N LEU A 337 13.22 -2.67 -1.46
CA LEU A 337 12.23 -2.02 -0.60
C LEU A 337 11.70 -2.97 0.48
N ILE A 338 11.22 -4.16 0.08
CA ILE A 338 10.70 -5.18 1.00
C ILE A 338 11.81 -5.62 1.97
N TYR A 339 13.02 -5.85 1.47
CA TYR A 339 14.16 -6.23 2.31
C TYR A 339 14.45 -5.18 3.38
N ASN A 340 14.53 -3.90 2.99
CA ASN A 340 14.84 -2.81 3.91
C ASN A 340 13.78 -2.66 5.00
N ILE A 341 12.50 -2.71 4.61
CA ILE A 341 11.36 -2.67 5.54
C ILE A 341 11.44 -3.79 6.58
N LEU A 342 11.64 -5.03 6.13
CA LEU A 342 11.68 -6.18 7.02
C LEU A 342 12.95 -6.21 7.86
N ASN A 343 14.09 -5.81 7.30
CA ASN A 343 15.37 -5.78 8.02
C ASN A 343 15.40 -4.69 9.09
N GLU A 344 14.75 -3.54 8.87
CA GLU A 344 14.59 -2.52 9.89
C GLU A 344 13.79 -3.04 11.10
N LYS A 345 12.68 -3.76 10.84
CA LYS A 345 11.80 -4.27 11.90
C LYS A 345 12.32 -5.54 12.57
N PHE A 346 12.95 -6.43 11.80
CA PHE A 346 13.39 -7.76 12.21
C PHE A 346 14.88 -7.97 11.88
N PRO A 347 15.81 -7.16 12.46
CA PRO A 347 17.21 -7.09 12.05
C PRO A 347 18.03 -8.39 12.29
N THR A 348 17.50 -9.30 13.09
CA THR A 348 18.14 -10.60 13.39
C THR A 348 17.55 -11.76 12.59
N PHE A 349 16.50 -11.52 11.81
CA PHE A 349 15.83 -12.54 11.01
C PHE A 349 16.54 -12.71 9.66
N ALA A 350 16.66 -13.96 9.19
CA ALA A 350 17.44 -14.27 7.99
C ALA A 350 16.65 -13.93 6.72
N LEU A 351 16.85 -12.72 6.20
CA LEU A 351 16.25 -12.23 4.95
C LEU A 351 17.26 -12.30 3.81
N ARG A 352 16.81 -12.72 2.63
CA ARG A 352 17.64 -12.72 1.41
C ARG A 352 16.83 -12.28 0.20
N ILE A 353 17.50 -11.62 -0.74
CA ILE A 353 16.93 -11.30 -2.06
C ILE A 353 17.38 -12.38 -3.03
N SER A 354 16.43 -12.93 -3.79
CA SER A 354 16.68 -13.90 -4.85
C SER A 354 17.69 -13.37 -5.87
N GLN A 355 18.68 -14.22 -6.19
CA GLN A 355 19.72 -13.94 -7.19
C GLN A 355 19.26 -14.26 -8.61
N VAL A 356 18.10 -14.92 -8.75
CA VAL A 356 17.51 -15.23 -10.05
C VAL A 356 17.03 -13.95 -10.72
N ASN A 357 17.47 -13.75 -11.97
CA ASN A 357 16.91 -12.71 -12.83
C ASN A 357 15.60 -13.22 -13.43
N THR A 358 14.49 -12.57 -13.09
CA THR A 358 13.15 -12.94 -13.55
C THR A 358 12.65 -12.10 -14.72
N ASN A 359 13.49 -11.22 -15.28
CA ASN A 359 13.11 -10.44 -16.45
C ASN A 359 12.86 -11.35 -17.66
N ALA A 360 11.59 -11.42 -18.08
CA ALA A 360 11.17 -12.20 -19.24
C ALA A 360 11.44 -11.48 -20.59
N VAL A 361 11.82 -10.20 -20.56
CA VAL A 361 12.07 -9.38 -21.75
C VAL A 361 13.57 -9.35 -22.05
N HIS A 362 13.92 -9.65 -23.31
CA HIS A 362 15.30 -9.61 -23.79
C HIS A 362 15.45 -8.56 -24.90
N TYR A 363 16.48 -7.74 -24.79
CA TYR A 363 16.82 -6.69 -25.76
C TYR A 363 17.96 -7.15 -26.68
N LEU A 364 17.93 -6.72 -27.94
CA LEU A 364 18.98 -6.95 -28.94
C LEU A 364 19.91 -5.74 -29.10
#